data_AF-A0A7E4ZR31-F1
#
_entry.id   AF-A0A7E4ZR31-F1
#
_cell.length_a   1.000
_cell.length_b   1.000
_cell.length_c   1.000
_cell.angle_alpha   90.00
_cell.angle_beta   90.00
_cell.angle_gamma   90.00
#
_symmetry.space_group_name_H-M   'P 1'
#
loop_
_entity.id
_entity.type
_entity.pdbx_description
1 polymer ?
#
loop_
_entity_poly.entity_id
_entity_poly.type
_entity_poly.pdbx_seq_one_letter_code
_entity_poly.pdbx_strand_id
1 'polypeptide(L)'
;MTSDIKQLQKEILSRSNSTDWVDAKREWHLNYIYYCDNYGDNQCLCLHPIMESCVLRNSENGKEAVVGNVCVKKFMDLDEPDKIFQAFHRVTKDNNLPLNEAAIVYARKQDWINDWERGFYLDTWRKRKMTDKQVAKRLEINNLVIRKIRSARRPTNL
;
A
#
# COMPACT_ATOMS: atom_id res chain seq x y z
N MET A 1 3.67 -4.44 23.16
CA MET A 1 2.22 -4.29 22.88
C MET A 1 1.89 -5.14 21.66
N THR A 2 0.97 -6.09 21.82
CA THR A 2 0.50 -7.00 20.77
C THR A 2 -0.78 -6.46 20.14
N SER A 3 -1.06 -6.83 18.89
CA SER A 3 -2.31 -6.45 18.21
C SER A 3 -3.53 -7.12 18.85
N ASP A 4 -4.55 -6.33 19.21
CA ASP A 4 -5.86 -6.83 19.66
C ASP A 4 -6.85 -6.98 18.50
N ILE A 5 -7.15 -8.23 18.12
CA ILE A 5 -8.08 -8.55 17.02
C ILE A 5 -9.51 -8.09 17.32
N LYS A 6 -9.98 -8.22 18.56
CA LYS A 6 -11.37 -7.89 18.91
C LYS A 6 -11.60 -6.40 18.80
N GLN A 7 -10.62 -5.61 19.22
CA GLN A 7 -10.65 -4.17 19.06
C GLN A 7 -10.65 -3.75 17.59
N LEU A 8 -9.79 -4.34 16.73
CA LEU A 8 -9.82 -4.04 15.30
C LEU A 8 -11.17 -4.38 14.66
N GLN A 9 -11.70 -5.58 14.93
CA GLN A 9 -12.98 -6.02 14.37
C GLN A 9 -14.12 -5.10 14.80
N LYS A 10 -14.17 -4.72 16.08
CA LYS A 10 -15.15 -3.77 16.62
C LYS A 10 -15.08 -2.42 15.90
N GLU A 11 -13.88 -1.88 15.73
CA GLU A 11 -13.68 -0.58 15.08
C GLU A 11 -14.01 -0.61 13.58
N ILE A 12 -13.72 -1.71 12.88
CA ILE A 12 -14.11 -1.87 11.48
C ILE A 12 -15.63 -2.05 11.36
N LEU A 13 -16.25 -2.87 12.20
CA LEU A 13 -17.70 -3.07 12.22
C LEU A 13 -18.46 -1.77 12.51
N SER A 14 -18.00 -0.95 13.47
CA SER A 14 -18.64 0.34 13.77
C SER A 14 -18.59 1.33 12.60
N ARG A 15 -17.68 1.12 11.64
CA ARG A 15 -17.54 1.91 10.41
C ARG A 15 -18.15 1.24 9.19
N SER A 16 -18.64 0.02 9.30
CA SER A 16 -19.24 -0.74 8.19
C SER A 16 -20.75 -0.50 8.11
N ASN A 17 -21.36 -0.88 6.99
CA ASN A 17 -22.82 -0.94 6.87
C ASN A 17 -23.34 -2.27 7.45
N SER A 18 -22.63 -3.36 7.20
CA SER A 18 -22.94 -4.67 7.75
C SER A 18 -22.64 -4.77 9.24
N THR A 19 -23.47 -5.54 9.94
CA THR A 19 -23.30 -5.84 11.38
C THR A 19 -22.59 -7.17 11.63
N ASP A 20 -22.40 -7.99 10.60
CA ASP A 20 -21.63 -9.23 10.64
C ASP A 20 -20.21 -9.03 10.10
N TRP A 21 -19.23 -9.69 10.72
CA TRP A 21 -17.82 -9.54 10.37
C TRP A 21 -17.47 -10.00 8.95
N VAL A 22 -18.06 -11.10 8.49
CA VAL A 22 -17.74 -11.69 7.17
C VAL A 22 -18.16 -10.74 6.06
N ASP A 23 -19.37 -10.19 6.16
CA ASP A 23 -19.89 -9.25 5.17
C ASP A 23 -19.26 -7.87 5.30
N ALA A 24 -19.10 -7.35 6.52
CA ALA A 24 -18.42 -6.09 6.76
C ALA A 24 -17.04 -6.07 6.12
N LYS A 25 -16.24 -7.13 6.30
CA LYS A 25 -14.89 -7.24 5.74
C LYS A 25 -14.85 -7.08 4.20
N ARG A 26 -15.89 -7.54 3.49
CA ARG A 26 -15.97 -7.44 2.02
C ARG A 26 -16.24 -6.02 1.52
N GLU A 27 -16.75 -5.15 2.38
CA GLU A 27 -16.99 -3.74 2.05
C GLU A 27 -15.66 -2.97 1.94
N TRP A 28 -14.57 -3.44 2.54
CA TRP A 28 -13.32 -2.70 2.65
C TRP A 28 -12.28 -3.14 1.64
N HIS A 29 -11.63 -2.16 1.00
CA HIS A 29 -10.52 -2.38 0.09
C HIS A 29 -9.36 -1.42 0.39
N LEU A 30 -8.15 -1.78 -0.07
CA LEU A 30 -6.99 -0.90 0.02
C LEU A 30 -7.17 0.33 -0.86
N ASN A 31 -7.20 1.51 -0.24
CA ASN A 31 -7.28 2.79 -0.94
C ASN A 31 -5.88 3.30 -1.30
N TYR A 32 -5.05 3.58 -0.30
CA TYR A 32 -3.64 3.97 -0.48
C TYR A 32 -2.80 3.58 0.74
N ILE A 33 -1.48 3.64 0.58
CA ILE A 33 -0.49 3.35 1.62
C ILE A 33 0.47 4.53 1.80
N TYR A 34 1.05 4.63 2.99
CA TYR A 34 2.11 5.59 3.29
C TYR A 34 2.99 5.10 4.45
N TYR A 35 4.16 5.73 4.60
CA TYR A 35 5.06 5.48 5.73
C TYR A 35 4.89 6.55 6.80
N CYS A 36 4.98 6.16 8.07
CA CYS A 36 5.10 7.11 9.17
C CYS A 36 6.55 7.56 9.28
N ASP A 37 6.76 8.83 9.58
CA ASP A 37 8.09 9.40 9.72
C ASP A 37 8.80 8.81 10.94
N ASN A 38 8.09 8.71 12.08
CA ASN A 38 8.62 8.10 13.30
C ASN A 38 7.72 6.98 13.84
N TYR A 39 8.35 6.07 14.59
CA TYR A 39 7.66 4.99 15.28
C TYR A 39 6.75 5.55 16.37
N GLY A 40 5.44 5.31 16.24
CA GLY A 40 4.43 5.80 17.17
C GLY A 40 3.65 7.02 16.68
N ASP A 41 4.05 7.65 15.56
CA ASP A 41 3.32 8.80 14.99
C ASP A 41 1.90 8.42 14.53
N ASN A 42 1.68 7.15 14.18
CA ASN A 42 0.37 6.59 13.97
C ASN A 42 0.16 5.33 14.79
N GLN A 43 -1.11 5.12 15.15
CA GLN A 43 -1.58 3.98 15.90
C GLN A 43 -2.65 3.25 15.10
N CYS A 44 -2.57 1.93 15.05
CA CYS A 44 -3.58 1.08 14.44
C CYS A 44 -4.88 1.11 15.24
N LEU A 45 -5.99 0.73 14.62
CA LEU A 45 -7.27 0.57 15.34
C LEU A 45 -7.18 -0.47 16.47
N CYS A 46 -6.28 -1.46 16.38
CA CYS A 46 -5.95 -2.38 17.48
C CYS A 46 -4.86 -1.87 18.44
N LEU A 47 -4.56 -0.57 18.40
CA LEU A 47 -3.74 0.19 19.35
C LEU A 47 -2.22 -0.03 19.30
N HIS A 48 -1.68 -0.82 18.36
CA HIS A 48 -0.22 -0.90 18.19
C HIS A 48 0.33 0.25 17.33
N PRO A 49 1.59 0.67 17.53
CA PRO A 49 2.27 1.64 16.66
C PRO A 49 2.41 1.14 15.22
N ILE A 50 2.32 2.04 14.24
CA ILE A 50 2.45 1.73 12.81
C ILE A 50 3.65 2.47 12.21
N MET A 51 4.44 1.76 11.41
CA MET A 51 5.36 2.37 10.44
C MET A 51 4.80 2.31 9.02
N GLU A 52 4.25 1.16 8.63
CA GLU A 52 3.65 0.92 7.32
C GLU A 52 2.12 1.05 7.41
N SER A 53 1.61 2.22 7.04
CA SER A 53 0.19 2.53 7.14
C SER A 53 -0.56 2.15 5.87
N CYS A 54 -1.67 1.44 6.06
CA CYS A 54 -2.64 1.14 5.04
C CYS A 54 -3.92 1.88 5.36
N VAL A 55 -4.45 2.61 4.37
CA VAL A 55 -5.77 3.21 4.47
C VAL A 55 -6.73 2.35 3.70
N LEU A 56 -7.68 1.78 4.43
CA LEU A 56 -8.79 1.04 3.89
C LEU A 56 -9.95 1.99 3.65
N ARG A 57 -10.69 1.78 2.58
CA ARG A 57 -11.93 2.50 2.29
C ARG A 57 -13.08 1.53 2.12
N ASN A 58 -14.21 1.88 2.72
CA ASN A 58 -15.46 1.15 2.58
C ASN A 58 -16.14 1.55 1.25
N SER A 59 -16.42 0.59 0.40
CA SER A 59 -17.04 0.81 -0.92
C SER A 59 -18.51 1.24 -0.82
N GLU A 60 -19.21 0.88 0.25
CA GLU A 60 -20.65 1.08 0.41
C GLU A 60 -20.98 2.46 1.01
N ASN A 61 -20.12 2.96 1.92
CA ASN A 61 -20.36 4.22 2.62
C ASN A 61 -19.22 5.24 2.52
N GLY A 62 -18.11 4.87 1.87
CA GLY A 62 -16.98 5.76 1.64
C GLY A 62 -16.11 6.06 2.87
N LYS A 63 -16.43 5.55 4.06
CA LYS A 63 -15.63 5.74 5.28
C LYS A 63 -14.24 5.11 5.13
N GLU A 64 -13.28 5.66 5.85
CA GLU A 64 -11.90 5.21 5.83
C GLU A 64 -11.42 4.72 7.21
N ALA A 65 -10.39 3.88 7.19
CA ALA A 65 -9.76 3.31 8.37
C ALA A 65 -8.25 3.18 8.16
N VAL A 66 -7.47 3.66 9.13
CA VAL A 66 -6.00 3.53 9.11
C VAL A 66 -5.58 2.35 9.96
N VAL A 67 -4.87 1.42 9.33
CA VAL A 67 -4.40 0.19 9.98
C VAL A 67 -2.96 -0.12 9.55
N GLY A 68 -2.24 -0.86 10.37
CA GLY A 68 -0.88 -1.30 10.00
C GLY A 68 -0.92 -2.41 8.94
N ASN A 69 0.10 -2.47 8.08
CA ASN A 69 0.27 -3.55 7.09
C ASN A 69 0.16 -4.95 7.73
N VAL A 70 0.77 -5.14 8.91
CA VAL A 70 0.67 -6.40 9.68
C VAL A 70 -0.77 -6.77 10.04
N CYS A 71 -1.63 -5.78 10.29
CA CYS A 71 -3.05 -5.99 10.58
C CYS A 71 -3.84 -6.30 9.32
N VAL A 72 -3.57 -5.60 8.22
CA VAL A 72 -4.23 -5.85 6.94
C VAL A 72 -4.01 -7.30 6.50
N LYS A 73 -2.76 -7.78 6.58
CA LYS A 73 -2.42 -9.16 6.26
C LYS A 73 -3.10 -10.18 7.17
N LYS A 74 -3.07 -9.96 8.48
CA LYS A 74 -3.58 -10.92 9.47
C LYS A 74 -5.10 -10.95 9.57
N PHE A 75 -5.78 -9.83 9.33
CA PHE A 75 -7.20 -9.68 9.68
C PHE A 75 -8.08 -9.46 8.45
N MET A 76 -7.56 -8.83 7.40
CA MET A 76 -8.31 -8.57 6.17
C MET A 76 -8.02 -9.59 5.05
N ASP A 77 -7.11 -10.55 5.25
CA ASP A 77 -6.64 -11.50 4.22
C ASP A 77 -6.17 -10.81 2.93
N LEU A 78 -5.56 -9.63 3.09
CA LEU A 78 -5.02 -8.84 1.99
C LEU A 78 -3.49 -8.87 2.02
N ASP A 79 -2.90 -9.65 1.12
CA ASP A 79 -1.44 -9.76 0.95
C ASP A 79 -0.85 -8.68 0.03
N GLU A 80 -1.68 -7.94 -0.71
CA GLU A 80 -1.23 -6.94 -1.68
C GLU A 80 -0.37 -5.82 -1.06
N PRO A 81 -0.72 -5.19 0.08
CA PRO A 81 0.10 -4.13 0.65
C PRO A 81 1.50 -4.59 1.04
N ASP A 82 1.62 -5.81 1.60
CA ASP A 82 2.91 -6.39 2.00
C ASP A 82 3.87 -6.49 0.79
N LYS A 83 3.36 -6.94 -0.36
CA LYS A 83 4.13 -6.98 -1.60
C LYS A 83 4.55 -5.58 -2.05
N ILE A 84 3.67 -4.60 -1.95
CA ILE A 84 3.96 -3.21 -2.34
C ILE A 84 5.07 -2.63 -1.45
N PHE A 85 4.94 -2.73 -0.12
CA PHE A 85 5.93 -2.26 0.84
C PHE A 85 7.31 -2.90 0.64
N GLN A 86 7.36 -4.23 0.45
CA GLN A 86 8.61 -4.94 0.17
C GLN A 86 9.31 -4.44 -1.09
N ALA A 87 8.56 -4.18 -2.17
CA ALA A 87 9.14 -3.63 -3.40
C ALA A 87 9.72 -2.23 -3.15
N PHE A 88 8.99 -1.36 -2.47
CA PHE A 88 9.45 -0.01 -2.18
C PHE A 88 10.67 0.01 -1.27
N HIS A 89 10.72 -0.84 -0.23
CA HIS A 89 11.90 -1.00 0.61
C HIS A 89 13.12 -1.47 -0.17
N ARG A 90 12.95 -2.45 -1.07
CA ARG A 90 14.05 -2.97 -1.89
C ARG A 90 14.59 -1.90 -2.84
N VAL A 91 13.71 -1.25 -3.60
CA VAL A 91 14.12 -0.26 -4.62
C VAL A 91 14.62 1.03 -3.97
N THR A 92 14.14 1.37 -2.77
CA THR A 92 14.69 2.48 -1.97
C THR A 92 16.15 2.24 -1.58
N LYS A 93 16.56 1.00 -1.32
CA LYS A 93 17.94 0.63 -0.98
C LYS A 93 18.83 0.51 -2.21
N ASP A 94 18.30 -0.07 -3.29
CA ASP A 94 18.98 -0.15 -4.58
C ASP A 94 17.99 0.10 -5.72
N ASN A 95 18.10 1.29 -6.30
CA ASN A 95 17.19 1.78 -7.33
C ASN A 95 17.32 1.02 -8.66
N ASN A 96 18.38 0.23 -8.86
CA ASN A 96 18.54 -0.61 -10.05
C ASN A 96 17.64 -1.85 -10.03
N LEU A 97 17.14 -2.23 -8.84
CA LEU A 97 16.26 -3.38 -8.69
C LEU A 97 14.87 -3.06 -9.27
N PRO A 98 14.21 -4.05 -9.90
CA PRO A 98 12.86 -3.84 -10.40
C PRO A 98 11.85 -3.77 -9.24
N LEU A 99 10.86 -2.90 -9.38
CA LEU A 99 9.61 -2.96 -8.60
C LEU A 99 8.88 -4.27 -8.90
N ASN A 100 8.01 -4.71 -7.97
CA ASN A 100 7.16 -5.85 -8.23
C ASN A 100 5.83 -5.47 -8.91
N GLU A 101 4.99 -6.46 -9.26
CA GLU A 101 3.82 -6.25 -10.14
C GLU A 101 2.75 -5.53 -9.35
N ALA A 102 2.55 -5.94 -8.10
CA ALA A 102 1.69 -5.25 -7.15
C ALA A 102 2.09 -3.77 -7.03
N ALA A 103 3.38 -3.46 -6.89
CA ALA A 103 3.85 -2.08 -6.80
C ALA A 103 3.64 -1.27 -8.09
N ILE A 104 3.81 -1.86 -9.27
CA ILE A 104 3.57 -1.18 -10.56
C ILE A 104 2.07 -0.98 -10.81
N VAL A 105 1.25 -1.99 -10.53
CA VAL A 105 -0.21 -1.88 -10.63
C VAL A 105 -0.74 -0.83 -9.65
N TYR A 106 -0.22 -0.82 -8.41
CA TYR A 106 -0.55 0.20 -7.42
C TYR A 106 -0.12 1.60 -7.90
N ALA A 107 1.11 1.78 -8.37
CA ALA A 107 1.58 3.07 -8.87
C ALA A 107 0.70 3.59 -10.02
N ARG A 108 0.21 2.70 -10.90
CA ARG A 108 -0.75 3.08 -11.94
C ARG A 108 -2.10 3.47 -11.37
N LYS A 109 -2.65 2.71 -10.41
CA LYS A 109 -3.94 2.99 -9.74
C LYS A 109 -3.92 4.34 -9.02
N GLN A 110 -2.77 4.76 -8.52
CA GLN A 110 -2.57 6.07 -7.88
C GLN A 110 -2.23 7.21 -8.89
N ASP A 111 -2.29 6.94 -10.19
CA ASP A 111 -1.90 7.87 -11.26
C ASP A 111 -0.48 8.45 -11.12
N TRP A 112 0.45 7.67 -10.54
CA TRP A 112 1.86 8.07 -10.47
C TRP A 112 2.61 7.82 -11.76
N ILE A 113 2.16 6.83 -12.52
CA ILE A 113 2.68 6.45 -13.84
C ILE A 113 1.50 6.28 -14.79
N ASN A 114 1.75 6.43 -16.10
CA ASN A 114 0.72 6.23 -17.11
C ASN A 114 0.66 4.76 -17.60
N ASP A 115 -0.31 4.43 -18.47
CA ASP A 115 -0.50 3.08 -19.00
C ASP A 115 0.68 2.58 -19.83
N TRP A 116 1.32 3.47 -20.58
CA TRP A 116 2.50 3.13 -21.37
C TRP A 116 3.69 2.77 -20.45
N GLU A 117 3.92 3.55 -19.39
CA GLU A 117 4.98 3.29 -18.41
C GLU A 117 4.74 1.98 -17.65
N ARG A 118 3.49 1.71 -17.27
CA ARG A 118 3.09 0.42 -16.69
C ARG A 118 3.41 -0.72 -17.67
N GLY A 119 2.97 -0.62 -18.92
CA GLY A 119 3.21 -1.64 -19.94
C GLY A 119 4.70 -1.88 -20.17
N PHE A 120 5.45 -0.80 -20.40
CA PHE A 120 6.91 -0.83 -20.53
C PHE A 120 7.59 -1.55 -19.35
N TYR A 121 7.17 -1.26 -18.11
CA TYR A 121 7.78 -1.83 -16.94
C TYR A 121 7.53 -3.34 -16.86
N LEU A 122 6.28 -3.76 -17.04
CA LEU A 122 5.89 -5.18 -17.00
C LEU A 122 6.56 -5.99 -18.12
N ASP A 123 6.65 -5.43 -19.33
CA ASP A 123 7.28 -6.07 -20.49
C ASP A 123 8.80 -6.23 -20.34
N THR A 124 9.44 -5.27 -19.67
CA THR A 124 10.90 -5.28 -19.51
C THR A 124 11.37 -5.95 -18.24
N TRP A 125 10.51 -6.15 -17.25
CA TRP A 125 10.93 -6.61 -15.92
C TRP A 125 11.76 -7.88 -15.98
N ARG A 126 11.26 -8.93 -16.65
CA ARG A 126 11.92 -10.24 -16.71
C ARG A 126 12.98 -10.34 -17.82
N LYS A 127 13.26 -9.25 -18.55
CA LYS A 127 14.28 -9.27 -19.60
C LYS A 127 15.66 -9.46 -18.99
N ARG A 128 16.37 -10.48 -19.48
CA ARG A 128 17.75 -10.78 -19.06
C ARG A 128 18.76 -9.70 -19.48
N LYS A 129 18.52 -9.05 -20.61
CA LYS A 129 19.33 -7.95 -21.14
C LYS A 129 18.42 -6.80 -21.53
N MET A 130 18.77 -5.60 -21.09
CA MET A 130 18.12 -4.35 -21.48
C MET A 130 19.13 -3.46 -22.17
N THR A 131 18.62 -2.63 -23.07
CA THR A 131 19.40 -1.50 -23.64
C THR A 131 19.57 -0.41 -22.59
N ASP A 132 20.59 0.44 -22.75
CA ASP A 132 20.85 1.55 -21.83
C ASP A 132 19.64 2.50 -21.73
N LYS A 133 18.93 2.72 -22.84
CA LYS A 133 17.68 3.52 -22.85
C LYS A 133 16.58 2.88 -22.00
N GLN A 134 16.45 1.56 -22.03
CA GLN A 134 15.47 0.84 -21.21
C GLN A 134 15.85 0.89 -19.73
N VAL A 135 17.13 0.75 -19.41
CA VAL A 135 17.64 0.91 -18.03
C VAL A 135 17.35 2.32 -17.52
N ALA A 136 17.68 3.36 -18.30
CA ALA A 136 17.44 4.74 -17.94
C ALA A 136 15.95 5.01 -17.67
N LYS A 137 15.05 4.54 -18.54
CA LYS A 137 13.60 4.72 -18.35
C LYS A 137 13.08 3.97 -17.12
N ARG A 138 13.62 2.79 -16.80
CA ARG A 138 13.27 2.07 -15.55
C ARG A 138 13.68 2.87 -14.32
N LEU A 139 14.91 3.41 -14.32
CA LEU A 139 15.40 4.22 -13.21
C LEU A 139 14.56 5.49 -13.01
N GLU A 140 14.15 6.13 -14.11
CA GLU A 140 13.23 7.27 -14.08
C GLU A 140 11.90 6.92 -13.39
N ILE A 141 11.28 5.80 -13.79
CA ILE A 141 10.03 5.32 -13.19
C ILE A 141 10.23 4.98 -11.71
N ASN A 142 11.31 4.27 -11.35
CA ASN A 142 11.59 3.92 -9.96
C ASN A 142 11.75 5.17 -9.09
N ASN A 143 12.53 6.15 -9.56
CA ASN A 143 12.73 7.42 -8.86
C ASN A 143 11.40 8.18 -8.66
N LEU A 144 10.55 8.20 -9.69
CA LEU A 144 9.23 8.83 -9.62
C LEU A 144 8.36 8.17 -8.54
N VAL A 145 8.25 6.84 -8.57
CA VAL A 145 7.44 6.06 -7.64
C VAL A 145 7.96 6.20 -6.20
N ILE A 146 9.28 6.11 -5.98
CA ILE A 146 9.91 6.30 -4.66
C ILE A 146 9.62 7.71 -4.12
N ARG A 147 9.76 8.74 -4.96
CA ARG A 147 9.47 10.12 -4.55
C ARG A 147 8.00 10.26 -4.14
N LYS A 148 7.07 9.68 -4.92
CA LYS A 148 5.65 9.72 -4.64
C LYS A 148 5.29 9.04 -3.31
N ILE A 149 5.80 7.83 -3.06
CA ILE A 149 5.52 7.13 -1.80
C ILE A 149 6.14 7.83 -0.58
N ARG A 150 7.32 8.44 -0.71
CA ARG A 150 7.92 9.25 0.38
C ARG A 150 7.16 10.54 0.65
N SER A 151 6.50 11.10 -0.36
CA SER A 151 5.64 12.27 -0.20
C SER A 151 4.21 11.93 0.23
N ALA A 152 3.83 10.65 0.22
CA ALA A 152 2.52 10.21 0.65
C ALA A 152 2.43 10.42 2.17
N ARG A 153 1.40 11.16 2.60
CA ARG A 153 1.14 11.47 4.00
C ARG A 153 -0.23 10.96 4.40
N ARG A 154 -0.43 10.79 5.71
CA ARG A 154 -1.76 10.61 6.28
C ARG A 154 -2.68 11.75 5.80
N PRO A 155 -3.90 11.47 5.35
CA PRO A 155 -4.85 12.55 5.05
C PRO A 155 -5.18 13.30 6.32
N THR A 156 -5.27 14.61 6.17
CA THR A 156 -5.67 15.54 7.22
C THR A 156 -7.15 15.46 7.60
N ASN A 157 -7.96 14.65 6.90
CA ASN A 157 -9.43 14.64 7.02
C ASN A 157 -10.03 13.30 7.51
N LEU A 158 -9.28 12.54 8.32
CA LEU A 158 -9.75 11.28 8.94
C LEU A 158 -10.21 11.46 10.38
#